data_AF-A0A6G0EJ71-F1
#
_entry.id   AF-A0A6G0EJ71-F1
#
_cell.length_a   1.000
_cell.length_b   1.000
_cell.length_c   1.000
_cell.angle_alpha   90.00
_cell.angle_beta   90.00
_cell.angle_gamma   90.00
#
_symmetry.space_group_name_H-M   'P 1'
#
loop_
_entity.id
_entity.type
_entity.pdbx_description
1 polymer ?
#
loop_
_entity_poly.entity_id
_entity_poly.type
_entity_poly.pdbx_seq_one_letter_code
_entity_poly.pdbx_strand_id
1 'polypeptide(L)'
;MSDEDDRATVQTYVPTHQKEIWKAHADRLDMSQSEFVRTMVQAGRADFEVPSRGNETDVTPGVEGEKTALQTESSNHNISGENNDGLTARVVETLTAESHQSWDDLVSALTDDIEDRLESTLQDLQSEGRVVYSGRHGGYTLAEDDGR
;
A
#
# COMPACT_ATOMS: atom_id res chain seq x y z
N MET A 1 -32.03 8.59 -26.89
CA MET A 1 -30.90 8.97 -27.75
C MET A 1 -29.85 9.54 -26.80
N SER A 2 -29.23 8.70 -25.97
CA SER A 2 -28.00 7.91 -26.23
C SER A 2 -26.75 8.72 -25.88
N ASP A 3 -26.59 9.06 -24.59
CA ASP A 3 -25.32 9.47 -23.97
C ASP A 3 -24.52 8.22 -23.51
N GLU A 4 -24.53 7.14 -24.30
CA GLU A 4 -24.00 5.83 -23.85
C GLU A 4 -22.55 5.57 -24.29
N ASP A 5 -21.92 6.48 -25.05
CA ASP A 5 -20.62 6.21 -25.69
C ASP A 5 -19.47 7.20 -25.39
N ASP A 6 -19.61 8.11 -24.43
CA ASP A 6 -18.46 8.92 -23.95
C ASP A 6 -17.75 8.23 -22.77
N ARG A 7 -17.17 7.05 -23.04
CA ARG A 7 -16.33 6.33 -22.09
C ARG A 7 -14.86 6.40 -22.50
N ALA A 8 -14.05 7.08 -21.67
CA ALA A 8 -12.60 7.09 -21.82
C ALA A 8 -11.96 5.96 -21.00
N THR A 9 -10.95 5.29 -21.57
CA THR A 9 -10.17 4.27 -20.86
C THR A 9 -9.07 4.93 -20.05
N VAL A 10 -8.99 4.62 -18.76
CA VAL A 10 -7.90 5.06 -17.87
C VAL A 10 -6.99 3.87 -17.60
N GLN A 11 -5.69 4.02 -17.86
CA GLN A 11 -4.67 3.04 -17.50
C GLN A 11 -3.74 3.64 -16.45
N THR A 12 -3.44 2.87 -15.41
CA THR A 12 -2.49 3.24 -14.36
C THR A 12 -1.64 2.03 -14.00
N TYR A 13 -0.46 2.26 -13.45
CA TYR A 13 0.43 1.21 -12.98
C TYR A 13 0.17 0.97 -11.50
N VAL A 14 0.09 -0.32 -11.15
CA VAL A 14 -0.06 -0.77 -9.76
C VAL A 14 0.89 -1.94 -9.52
N PRO A 15 1.47 -2.06 -8.32
CA PRO A 15 2.26 -3.22 -7.95
C PRO A 15 1.54 -4.54 -8.23
N THR A 16 2.27 -5.55 -8.68
CA THR A 16 1.71 -6.85 -9.10
C THR A 16 0.93 -7.54 -7.99
N HIS A 17 1.47 -7.53 -6.76
CA HIS A 17 0.80 -8.10 -5.58
C HIS A 17 -0.54 -7.41 -5.27
N GLN A 18 -0.63 -6.10 -5.47
CA GLN A 18 -1.85 -5.34 -5.21
C GLN A 18 -2.94 -5.66 -6.25
N LYS A 19 -2.53 -5.81 -7.52
CA LYS A 19 -3.42 -6.27 -8.59
C LYS A 19 -4.00 -7.67 -8.30
N GLU A 20 -3.20 -8.58 -7.73
CA GLU A 20 -3.64 -9.92 -7.36
C GLU A 20 -4.69 -9.90 -6.25
N ILE A 21 -4.49 -9.07 -5.22
CA ILE A 21 -5.47 -8.87 -4.14
C ILE A 21 -6.80 -8.36 -4.70
N TRP A 22 -6.76 -7.35 -5.58
CA TRP A 22 -7.97 -6.83 -6.22
C TRP A 22 -8.66 -7.84 -7.10
N LYS A 23 -7.90 -8.66 -7.83
CA LYS A 23 -8.46 -9.74 -8.63
C LYS A 23 -9.21 -10.73 -7.75
N ALA A 24 -8.60 -11.18 -6.65
CA ALA A 24 -9.26 -12.08 -5.70
C ALA A 24 -10.52 -11.46 -5.06
N HIS A 25 -10.53 -10.14 -4.85
CA HIS A 25 -11.69 -9.43 -4.33
C HIS A 25 -12.81 -9.30 -5.37
N ALA A 26 -12.46 -9.02 -6.61
CA ALA A 26 -13.41 -8.97 -7.73
C ALA A 26 -14.05 -10.35 -7.96
N ASP A 27 -13.25 -11.42 -7.94
CA ASP A 27 -13.73 -12.80 -8.05
C ASP A 27 -14.70 -13.17 -6.90
N ARG A 28 -14.43 -12.71 -5.68
CA ARG A 28 -15.33 -12.92 -4.52
C ARG A 28 -16.68 -12.21 -4.68
N LEU A 29 -16.69 -11.08 -5.38
CA LEU A 29 -17.85 -10.24 -5.61
C LEU A 29 -18.53 -10.51 -6.97
N ASP A 30 -18.08 -11.55 -7.69
CA ASP A 30 -18.55 -11.94 -9.03
C ASP A 30 -18.58 -10.77 -10.05
N MET A 31 -17.57 -9.91 -9.97
CA MET A 31 -17.47 -8.71 -10.78
C MET A 31 -16.15 -8.65 -11.54
N SER A 32 -16.12 -7.89 -12.63
CA SER A 32 -14.89 -7.71 -13.40
C SER A 32 -13.87 -6.89 -12.61
N GLN A 33 -12.57 -7.11 -12.85
CA GLN A 33 -11.51 -6.33 -12.21
C GLN A 33 -11.67 -4.82 -12.44
N SER A 34 -12.05 -4.41 -13.65
CA SER A 34 -12.27 -3.00 -13.99
C SER A 34 -13.46 -2.38 -13.24
N GLU A 35 -14.51 -3.17 -13.02
CA GLU A 35 -15.71 -2.76 -12.28
C GLU A 35 -15.42 -2.65 -10.78
N PHE A 36 -14.68 -3.61 -10.22
CA PHE A 36 -14.21 -3.55 -8.84
C PHE A 36 -13.36 -2.30 -8.59
N VAL A 37 -12.39 -2.01 -9.48
CA VAL A 37 -11.56 -0.81 -9.39
C VAL A 37 -12.39 0.46 -9.51
N ARG A 38 -13.36 0.49 -10.44
CA ARG A 38 -14.27 1.64 -10.58
C ARG A 38 -15.05 1.90 -9.30
N THR A 39 -15.63 0.88 -8.69
CA THR A 39 -16.39 1.00 -7.43
C THR A 39 -15.51 1.45 -6.27
N MET A 40 -14.28 0.92 -6.16
CA MET A 40 -13.33 1.34 -5.13
C MET A 40 -12.93 2.81 -5.27
N VAL A 41 -12.64 3.26 -6.51
CA VAL A 41 -12.28 4.65 -6.79
C VAL A 41 -13.47 5.59 -6.55
N GLN A 42 -14.67 5.17 -6.93
CA GLN A 42 -15.90 5.94 -6.68
C GLN A 42 -16.17 6.06 -5.18
N ALA A 43 -16.03 4.98 -4.41
CA ALA A 43 -16.18 5.02 -2.96
C ALA A 43 -15.12 5.89 -2.29
N GLY A 44 -13.85 5.78 -2.71
CA GLY A 44 -12.76 6.61 -2.20
C GLY A 44 -12.92 8.10 -2.54
N ARG A 45 -13.56 8.44 -3.67
CA ARG A 45 -13.90 9.83 -4.01
C ARG A 45 -15.16 10.34 -3.30
N ALA A 46 -16.13 9.47 -3.02
CA ALA A 46 -17.34 9.82 -2.30
C ALA A 46 -17.06 10.25 -0.84
N ASP A 47 -16.01 9.70 -0.22
CA ASP A 47 -15.56 10.11 1.13
C ASP A 47 -15.05 11.56 1.19
N PHE A 48 -14.64 12.13 0.04
CA PHE A 48 -14.21 13.53 -0.09
C PHE A 48 -15.29 14.45 -0.70
N GLU A 49 -16.49 13.95 -1.01
CA GLU A 49 -17.57 14.74 -1.60
C GLU A 49 -18.56 15.24 -0.52
N VAL A 50 -18.47 16.52 -0.18
CA VAL A 50 -19.45 17.26 0.66
C VAL A 50 -19.88 18.53 -0.10
N PRO A 51 -21.17 18.95 -0.09
CA PRO A 51 -22.41 18.25 -0.36
C PRO A 51 -22.99 18.69 -1.73
N SER A 52 -23.59 17.78 -2.51
CA SER A 52 -24.43 18.22 -3.64
C SER A 52 -25.73 18.81 -3.11
N ARG A 53 -25.83 20.14 -3.23
CA ARG A 53 -26.98 20.95 -2.85
C ARG A 53 -28.14 20.63 -3.80
N GLY A 54 -29.09 19.83 -3.32
CA GLY A 54 -30.45 19.70 -3.85
C GLY A 54 -30.73 18.46 -4.71
N ASN A 55 -31.27 17.41 -4.11
CA ASN A 55 -32.72 17.17 -4.17
C ASN A 55 -33.14 16.14 -3.12
N GLU A 56 -34.38 16.29 -2.66
CA GLU A 56 -35.04 15.59 -1.57
C GLU A 56 -35.21 14.08 -1.76
N THR A 57 -35.33 13.39 -0.61
CA THR A 57 -35.83 12.02 -0.38
C THR A 57 -35.00 10.84 -0.89
N ASP A 58 -34.21 10.23 0.01
CA ASP A 58 -34.58 8.87 0.44
C ASP A 58 -34.09 8.56 1.86
N VAL A 59 -35.00 7.99 2.62
CA VAL A 59 -34.88 7.64 4.04
C VAL A 59 -34.19 6.29 4.14
N THR A 60 -33.14 6.16 4.97
CA THR A 60 -32.79 4.85 5.53
C THR A 60 -33.03 4.89 7.04
N PRO A 61 -33.93 4.03 7.57
CA PRO A 61 -34.38 4.08 8.96
C PRO A 61 -33.43 3.33 9.89
N GLY A 62 -33.24 3.91 11.08
CA GLY A 62 -33.16 3.25 12.38
C GLY A 62 -32.32 1.98 12.51
N VAL A 63 -31.12 2.14 13.05
CA VAL A 63 -30.61 1.24 14.10
C VAL A 63 -30.00 2.09 15.20
N GLU A 64 -30.82 2.33 16.22
CA GLU A 64 -30.33 2.63 17.56
C GLU A 64 -29.57 1.40 18.06
N GLY A 65 -28.29 1.58 18.39
CA GLY A 65 -27.40 0.51 18.80
C GLY A 65 -26.41 1.03 19.82
N GLU A 66 -26.92 1.26 21.02
CA GLU A 66 -26.30 0.99 22.31
C GLU A 66 -24.78 1.20 22.47
N LYS A 67 -24.45 2.18 23.33
CA LYS A 67 -23.15 2.30 23.99
C LYS A 67 -22.81 1.02 24.75
N THR A 68 -21.88 0.22 24.23
CA THR A 68 -21.12 -0.73 25.03
C THR A 68 -19.67 -0.27 25.14
N ALA A 69 -19.43 0.50 26.20
CA ALA A 69 -18.09 0.69 26.74
C ALA A 69 -17.68 -0.60 27.46
N LEU A 70 -16.84 -1.41 26.82
CA LEU A 70 -15.99 -2.41 27.47
C LEU A 70 -14.65 -2.40 26.70
N GLN A 71 -13.66 -1.68 27.25
CA GLN A 71 -12.47 -2.28 27.87
C GLN A 71 -11.78 -3.25 26.89
N THR A 72 -10.78 -2.76 26.15
CA THR A 72 -9.37 -2.85 26.55
C THR A 72 -9.05 -4.24 27.06
N GLU A 73 -8.42 -5.02 26.19
CA GLU A 73 -7.35 -5.99 26.43
C GLU A 73 -7.28 -6.86 25.18
N SER A 74 -6.70 -6.29 24.14
CA SER A 74 -6.18 -7.08 23.03
C SER A 74 -4.87 -6.42 22.65
N SER A 75 -3.80 -7.00 23.17
CA SER A 75 -2.44 -6.87 22.66
C SER A 75 -2.45 -7.33 21.20
N ASN A 76 -3.03 -6.54 20.32
CA ASN A 76 -2.87 -6.68 18.89
C ASN A 76 -1.60 -5.93 18.56
N HIS A 77 -0.50 -6.68 18.67
CA HIS A 77 0.84 -6.27 18.33
C HIS A 77 0.82 -5.51 17.00
N ASN A 78 1.02 -4.20 17.12
CA ASN A 78 0.76 -3.20 16.10
C ASN A 78 1.96 -3.15 15.13
N ILE A 79 2.23 -4.24 14.39
CA ILE A 79 3.37 -4.27 13.43
C ILE A 79 3.07 -3.42 12.16
N SER A 80 1.82 -3.06 11.89
CA SER A 80 1.46 -2.35 10.65
C SER A 80 1.67 -0.83 10.69
N GLY A 81 1.86 -0.21 11.86
CA GLY A 81 2.04 1.24 11.98
C GLY A 81 3.47 1.72 11.67
N GLU A 82 4.48 0.97 12.10
CA GLU A 82 5.87 1.44 12.12
C GLU A 82 6.51 1.52 10.71
N ASN A 83 6.15 0.60 9.82
CA ASN A 83 6.71 0.56 8.47
C ASN A 83 6.19 1.68 7.56
N ASN A 84 4.92 2.07 7.72
CA ASN A 84 4.33 3.16 6.93
C ASN A 84 4.80 4.53 7.41
N ASP A 85 5.07 4.67 8.71
CA ASP A 85 5.56 5.91 9.31
C ASP A 85 6.97 6.26 8.79
N GLY A 86 7.86 5.25 8.70
CA GLY A 86 9.21 5.44 8.16
C GLY A 86 9.22 5.90 6.70
N LEU A 87 8.38 5.30 5.85
CA LEU A 87 8.25 5.71 4.45
C LEU A 87 7.71 7.13 4.30
N THR A 88 6.69 7.48 5.09
CA THR A 88 6.09 8.82 5.07
C THR A 88 7.11 9.89 5.48
N ALA A 89 7.87 9.63 6.55
CA ALA A 89 8.94 10.52 6.99
C ALA A 89 10.00 10.74 5.90
N ARG A 90 10.38 9.66 5.19
CA ARG A 90 11.42 9.72 4.14
C ARG A 90 10.98 10.50 2.91
N VAL A 91 9.73 10.36 2.49
CA VAL A 91 9.15 11.15 1.39
C VAL A 91 9.15 12.63 1.74
N VAL A 92 8.75 12.98 2.96
CA VAL A 92 8.77 14.37 3.45
C VAL A 92 10.18 14.92 3.52
N GLU A 93 11.16 14.15 4.00
CA GLU A 93 12.56 14.55 4.06
C GLU A 93 13.13 14.84 2.65
N THR A 94 12.88 13.94 1.69
CA THR A 94 13.35 14.10 0.29
C THR A 94 12.78 15.36 -0.35
N LEU A 95 11.47 15.61 -0.15
CA LEU A 95 10.78 16.81 -0.64
C LEU A 95 11.14 18.09 0.14
N THR A 96 11.70 17.96 1.34
CA THR A 96 12.20 19.10 2.11
C THR A 96 13.60 19.49 1.66
N ALA A 97 14.42 18.53 1.25
CA ALA A 97 15.76 18.75 0.71
C ALA A 97 15.70 19.46 -0.65
N GLU A 98 14.75 19.08 -1.52
CA GLU A 98 14.55 19.67 -2.84
C GLU A 98 13.11 20.12 -3.02
N SER A 99 12.91 21.42 -3.29
CA SER A 99 11.58 22.07 -3.29
C SER A 99 10.58 21.49 -4.30
N HIS A 100 11.07 20.76 -5.31
CA HIS A 100 10.25 19.99 -6.23
C HIS A 100 11.06 18.81 -6.77
N GLN A 101 10.48 17.60 -6.70
CA GLN A 101 11.03 16.40 -7.30
C GLN A 101 10.07 15.86 -8.35
N SER A 102 10.61 15.30 -9.43
CA SER A 102 9.79 14.49 -10.33
C SER A 102 9.46 13.15 -9.66
N TRP A 103 8.49 12.43 -10.20
CA TRP A 103 8.16 11.08 -9.73
C TRP A 103 9.38 10.15 -9.83
N ASP A 104 10.09 10.17 -10.94
CA ASP A 104 11.25 9.31 -11.18
C ASP A 104 12.40 9.66 -10.21
N ASP A 105 12.64 10.95 -9.95
CA ASP A 105 13.66 11.40 -9.00
C ASP A 105 13.33 10.98 -7.56
N LEU A 106 12.04 11.07 -7.17
CA LEU A 106 11.59 10.65 -5.84
C LEU A 106 11.69 9.14 -5.66
N VAL A 107 11.36 8.36 -6.70
CA VAL A 107 11.52 6.90 -6.67
C VAL A 107 13.00 6.52 -6.62
N SER A 108 13.87 7.19 -7.37
CA SER A 108 15.32 6.96 -7.33
C SER A 108 15.87 7.23 -5.94
N ALA A 109 15.60 8.42 -5.39
CA ALA A 109 16.09 8.82 -4.08
C ALA A 109 15.63 7.87 -2.95
N LEU A 110 14.38 7.40 -3.03
CA LEU A 110 13.85 6.45 -2.05
C LEU A 110 14.43 5.04 -2.24
N THR A 111 14.66 4.62 -3.48
CA THR A 111 15.23 3.29 -3.77
C THR A 111 16.69 3.24 -3.35
N ASP A 112 17.48 4.27 -3.66
CA ASP A 112 18.89 4.39 -3.26
C ASP A 112 19.05 4.23 -1.73
N ASP A 113 18.16 4.87 -0.95
CA ASP A 113 18.14 4.74 0.51
C ASP A 113 17.84 3.31 0.99
N ILE A 114 16.88 2.65 0.36
CA ILE A 114 16.54 1.26 0.68
C ILE A 114 17.68 0.33 0.28
N GLU A 115 18.34 0.59 -0.84
CA GLU A 115 19.52 -0.15 -1.32
C GLU A 115 20.70 0.00 -0.35
N ASP A 116 21.00 1.20 0.11
CA ASP A 116 22.03 1.47 1.13
C ASP A 116 21.74 0.73 2.44
N ARG A 117 20.48 0.78 2.90
CA ARG A 117 20.05 0.08 4.11
C ARG A 117 20.16 -1.44 3.94
N LEU A 118 19.77 -1.95 2.77
CA LEU A 118 19.87 -3.38 2.46
C LEU A 118 21.34 -3.82 2.45
N GLU A 119 22.22 -3.06 1.82
CA GLU A 119 23.65 -3.34 1.76
C GLU A 119 24.27 -3.36 3.16
N SER A 120 23.98 -2.34 3.99
CA SER A 120 24.43 -2.31 5.38
C SER A 120 23.93 -3.51 6.18
N THR A 121 22.64 -3.87 6.01
CA THR A 121 22.05 -5.01 6.71
C THR A 121 22.68 -6.33 6.27
N LEU A 122 22.96 -6.49 4.97
CA LEU A 122 23.63 -7.68 4.44
C LEU A 122 25.07 -7.77 4.95
N GLN A 123 25.79 -6.65 5.03
CA GLN A 123 27.14 -6.59 5.58
C GLN A 123 27.17 -6.98 7.07
N ASP A 124 26.21 -6.52 7.86
CA ASP A 124 26.06 -6.91 9.26
C ASP A 124 25.78 -8.41 9.39
N LEU A 125 24.81 -8.94 8.63
CA LEU A 125 24.47 -10.36 8.64
C LEU A 125 25.61 -11.26 8.17
N GLN A 126 26.46 -10.79 7.23
CA GLN A 126 27.66 -11.50 6.82
C GLN A 126 28.74 -11.49 7.90
N SER A 127 28.91 -10.36 8.59
CA SER A 127 29.83 -10.22 9.71
C SER A 127 29.43 -11.11 10.89
N GLU A 128 28.13 -11.28 11.12
CA GLU A 128 27.54 -12.23 12.06
C GLU A 128 27.63 -13.70 11.59
N GLY A 129 28.09 -13.94 10.35
CA GLY A 129 28.19 -15.28 9.78
C GLY A 129 26.84 -15.93 9.53
N ARG A 130 25.75 -15.15 9.40
CA ARG A 130 24.38 -15.64 9.16
C ARG A 130 24.04 -15.72 7.68
N VAL A 131 24.67 -14.88 6.86
CA VAL A 131 24.48 -14.82 5.41
C VAL A 131 25.83 -14.92 4.72
N VAL A 132 25.89 -15.52 3.53
CA VAL A 132 27.11 -15.67 2.71
C VAL A 132 26.80 -15.34 1.26
N TYR A 133 27.71 -14.66 0.58
CA TYR A 133 27.58 -14.42 -0.86
C TYR A 133 27.89 -15.70 -1.67
N SER A 134 26.94 -16.12 -2.48
CA SER A 134 27.05 -17.25 -3.40
C SER A 134 27.36 -16.76 -4.81
N GLY A 135 28.66 -16.70 -5.15
CA GLY A 135 29.10 -16.25 -6.47
C GLY A 135 28.55 -17.09 -7.64
N ARG A 136 28.26 -18.39 -7.42
CA ARG A 136 27.69 -19.26 -8.46
C ARG A 136 26.24 -18.91 -8.83
N HIS A 137 25.49 -18.32 -7.89
CA HIS A 137 24.10 -17.93 -8.09
C HIS A 137 23.93 -16.41 -8.23
N GLY A 138 25.02 -15.64 -8.10
CA GLY A 138 24.99 -14.18 -8.18
C GLY A 138 24.12 -13.54 -7.09
N GLY A 139 24.11 -14.11 -5.88
CA GLY A 139 23.23 -13.64 -4.80
C GLY A 139 23.68 -14.13 -3.42
N TYR A 140 22.84 -13.91 -2.41
CA TYR A 140 23.14 -14.25 -1.01
C TYR A 140 22.38 -15.51 -0.58
N THR A 141 23.01 -16.32 0.26
CA THR A 141 22.41 -17.52 0.88
C THR A 141 22.61 -17.47 2.39
N LEU A 142 21.78 -18.19 3.15
CA LEU A 142 22.02 -18.34 4.57
C LEU A 142 23.31 -19.15 4.77
N ALA A 143 24.13 -18.75 5.74
CA ALA A 143 25.16 -19.63 6.22
C ALA A 143 24.47 -20.87 6.79
N GLU A 144 24.79 -22.05 6.26
CA GLU A 144 24.38 -23.29 6.91
C GLU A 144 24.99 -23.24 8.33
N ASP A 145 24.12 -23.31 9.34
CA ASP A 145 24.54 -23.47 10.73
C ASP A 145 25.28 -24.80 10.79
N ASP A 146 26.60 -24.76 10.59
CA ASP A 146 27.48 -25.91 10.77
C ASP A 146 27.54 -26.15 12.28
N GLY A 147 26.50 -26.85 12.75
CA GLY A 147 26.21 -27.07 14.16
C GLY A 147 27.46 -27.54 14.88
N ARG A 148 27.88 -26.75 15.87
CA ARG A 148 29.03 -27.06 16.71
C ARG A 148 28.70 -26.90 18.19
#